data_AF-A0A7X3HEK6-F1
#
_entry.id   AF-A0A7X3HEK6-F1
#
_cell.length_a   1.000
_cell.length_b   1.000
_cell.length_c   1.000
_cell.angle_alpha   90.00
_cell.angle_beta   90.00
_cell.angle_gamma   90.00
#
_symmetry.space_group_name_H-M   'P 1'
#
loop_
_entity.id
_entity.type
_entity.pdbx_description
1 polymer ?
#
loop_
_entity_poly.entity_id
_entity_poly.type
_entity_poly.pdbx_seq_one_letter_code
_entity_poly.pdbx_strand_id
1 'polypeptide(L)'
;MTDLALIGQYSENNFNGCNCGIMDQFAVAMGKKDNAIFLDTNTMKYEYAPIHLEDAKIVITNSKVKHSLVDSAYNDRRQECTDALAALKTKLDINALGDLTPDEFE
;
A
#
# COMPACT_ATOMS: atom_id res chain seq x y z
N MET A 1 2.06 -8.04 -16.36
CA MET A 1 1.21 -6.89 -15.94
C MET A 1 1.75 -6.20 -14.69
N THR A 2 2.50 -6.88 -13.82
CA THR A 2 3.24 -6.24 -12.71
C THR A 2 4.12 -5.06 -13.15
N ASP A 3 4.80 -5.18 -14.29
CA ASP A 3 5.61 -4.07 -14.83
C ASP A 3 4.79 -2.80 -15.12
N LEU A 4 3.52 -2.96 -15.53
CA LEU A 4 2.62 -1.83 -15.76
C LEU A 4 2.26 -1.13 -14.44
N ALA A 5 2.07 -1.90 -13.36
CA ALA A 5 1.86 -1.35 -12.03
C ALA A 5 3.10 -0.56 -11.56
N LEU A 6 4.30 -1.12 -11.75
CA LEU A 6 5.56 -0.47 -11.38
C LEU A 6 5.80 0.82 -12.18
N ILE A 7 5.50 0.84 -13.47
CA ILE A 7 5.60 2.05 -14.30
C ILE A 7 4.60 3.11 -13.82
N GLY A 8 3.36 2.71 -13.51
CA GLY A 8 2.35 3.62 -12.96
C GLY A 8 2.80 4.24 -11.63
N GLN A 9 3.34 3.42 -10.72
CA GLN A 9 3.86 3.90 -9.44
C GLN A 9 5.05 4.84 -9.65
N TYR A 10 5.96 4.49 -10.56
CA TYR A 10 7.10 5.34 -10.90
C TYR A 10 6.65 6.73 -11.39
N SER A 11 5.61 6.79 -12.23
CA SER A 11 5.03 8.05 -12.69
C SER A 11 4.45 8.87 -11.54
N GLU A 12 3.69 8.27 -10.63
CA GLU A 12 3.14 8.98 -9.46
C GLU A 12 4.24 9.57 -8.57
N ASN A 13 5.27 8.77 -8.27
CA ASN A 13 6.36 9.18 -7.40
C ASN A 13 7.24 10.27 -8.04
N ASN A 14 7.59 10.14 -9.33
CA ASN A 14 8.63 10.97 -9.95
C ASN A 14 8.08 12.11 -10.82
N PHE A 15 6.84 12.01 -11.29
CA PHE A 15 6.22 13.04 -12.14
C PHE A 15 5.13 13.81 -11.39
N ASN A 16 4.27 13.12 -10.64
CA ASN A 16 3.20 13.78 -9.88
C ASN A 16 3.66 14.23 -8.48
N GLY A 17 4.78 13.70 -7.97
CA GLY A 17 5.36 14.07 -6.67
C GLY A 17 4.64 13.47 -5.46
N CYS A 18 3.85 12.42 -5.66
CA CYS A 18 3.16 11.69 -4.60
C CYS A 18 3.94 10.41 -4.29
N ASN A 19 4.68 10.35 -3.18
CA ASN A 19 5.55 9.21 -2.83
C ASN A 19 4.78 7.98 -2.32
N CYS A 20 3.91 7.42 -3.15
CA CYS A 20 3.00 6.35 -2.80
C CYS A 20 3.59 4.94 -2.93
N GLY A 21 2.92 3.99 -2.27
CA GLY A 21 3.14 2.56 -2.45
C GLY A 21 2.59 2.05 -3.78
N ILE A 22 2.71 0.74 -4.01
CA ILE A 22 2.34 0.08 -5.28
C ILE A 22 0.85 -0.31 -5.36
N MET A 23 0.11 -0.21 -4.25
CA MET A 23 -1.18 -0.88 -4.06
C MET A 23 -2.23 -0.50 -5.12
N ASP A 24 -2.42 0.79 -5.39
CA ASP A 24 -3.46 1.26 -6.30
C ASP A 24 -3.18 0.81 -7.73
N GLN A 25 -1.93 0.97 -8.17
CA GLN A 25 -1.50 0.58 -9.52
C GLN A 25 -1.52 -0.94 -9.67
N PHE A 26 -1.17 -1.68 -8.61
CA PHE A 26 -1.24 -3.14 -8.61
C PHE A 26 -2.68 -3.65 -8.70
N ALA A 27 -3.60 -3.07 -7.92
CA ALA A 27 -5.01 -3.44 -7.95
C ALA A 27 -5.65 -3.20 -9.33
N VAL A 28 -5.30 -2.07 -9.97
CA VAL A 28 -5.77 -1.75 -11.32
C VAL A 28 -5.18 -2.69 -12.37
N ALA A 29 -3.87 -2.93 -12.34
CA ALA A 29 -3.20 -3.74 -13.35
C ALA A 29 -3.45 -5.24 -13.20
N MET A 30 -3.63 -5.73 -11.97
CA MET A 30 -3.75 -7.16 -11.65
C MET A 30 -5.18 -7.56 -11.28
N GLY A 31 -6.16 -6.67 -11.44
CA GLY A 31 -7.56 -6.93 -11.10
C GLY A 31 -8.10 -8.17 -11.81
N LYS A 32 -8.77 -9.04 -11.05
CA LYS A 32 -9.42 -10.25 -11.55
C LYS A 32 -10.87 -10.29 -11.09
N LYS A 33 -11.78 -10.59 -12.01
CA LYS A 33 -13.21 -10.70 -11.72
C LYS A 33 -13.45 -11.64 -10.53
N ASP A 34 -14.34 -11.24 -9.62
CA ASP A 34 -14.78 -11.98 -8.43
C ASP A 34 -13.64 -12.35 -7.45
N ASN A 35 -12.51 -11.61 -7.48
CA ASN A 35 -11.36 -11.85 -6.61
C ASN A 35 -10.83 -10.52 -6.03
N ALA A 36 -10.38 -10.58 -4.77
CA ALA A 36 -9.45 -9.63 -4.18
C ALA A 36 -8.02 -10.10 -4.42
N ILE A 37 -7.05 -9.26 -4.04
CA ILE A 37 -5.62 -9.56 -4.15
C ILE A 37 -5.03 -9.48 -2.75
N PHE A 38 -4.43 -10.57 -2.29
CA PHE A 38 -3.57 -10.57 -1.11
C PHE A 38 -2.14 -10.38 -1.58
N LEU A 39 -1.61 -9.17 -1.40
CA LEU A 39 -0.30 -8.74 -1.89
C LEU A 39 0.63 -8.45 -0.71
N ASP A 40 1.78 -9.11 -0.70
CA ASP A 40 2.94 -8.70 0.10
C ASP A 40 3.71 -7.63 -0.68
N THR A 41 3.67 -6.39 -0.20
CA THR A 41 4.32 -5.24 -0.84
C THR A 41 5.83 -5.18 -0.62
N ASN A 42 6.38 -5.99 0.29
CA ASN A 42 7.81 -6.12 0.50
C ASN A 42 8.43 -7.06 -0.54
N THR A 43 7.77 -8.19 -0.82
CA THR A 43 8.29 -9.23 -1.73
C THR A 43 7.63 -9.24 -3.11
N MET A 44 6.56 -8.47 -3.31
CA MET A 44 5.68 -8.48 -4.48
C MET A 44 5.01 -9.83 -4.77
N LYS A 45 5.09 -10.78 -3.83
CA LYS A 45 4.34 -12.03 -3.92
C LYS A 45 2.86 -11.74 -3.67
N TYR A 46 2.01 -12.36 -4.47
CA TYR A 46 0.58 -12.17 -4.33
C TYR A 46 -0.19 -13.43 -4.67
N GLU A 47 -1.40 -13.51 -4.13
CA GLU A 47 -2.40 -14.50 -4.50
C GLU A 47 -3.76 -13.85 -4.67
N TYR A 48 -4.62 -14.49 -5.46
CA TYR A 48 -6.00 -14.07 -5.58
C TYR A 48 -6.83 -14.70 -4.46
N ALA A 49 -7.58 -13.88 -3.75
CA ALA A 49 -8.54 -14.30 -2.74
C ALA A 49 -9.96 -14.21 -3.34
N PRO A 50 -10.63 -15.34 -3.63
CA PRO A 50 -11.99 -15.31 -4.17
C PRO A 50 -12.96 -14.57 -3.25
N ILE A 51 -13.77 -13.70 -3.82
CA ILE A 51 -14.80 -12.95 -3.08
C ILE A 51 -16.12 -13.71 -3.20
N HIS A 52 -16.46 -14.45 -2.15
CA HIS A 52 -17.74 -15.13 -2.00
C HIS A 52 -18.49 -14.54 -0.81
N LEU A 53 -19.53 -13.75 -1.11
CA LEU A 53 -20.35 -13.07 -0.11
C LEU A 53 -21.79 -13.59 -0.25
N GLU A 54 -22.14 -14.64 0.50
CA GLU A 54 -23.46 -15.29 0.38
C GLU A 54 -24.60 -14.35 0.75
N ASP A 55 -24.49 -13.70 1.92
CA ASP A 55 -25.52 -12.79 2.46
C ASP A 55 -24.99 -11.37 2.68
N ALA A 56 -23.90 -11.02 2.03
CA ALA A 56 -23.22 -9.73 2.20
C ALA A 56 -22.92 -9.06 0.86
N LYS A 57 -22.76 -7.73 0.90
CA LYS A 57 -22.31 -6.94 -0.24
C LYS A 57 -21.31 -5.89 0.22
N ILE A 58 -20.32 -5.64 -0.63
CA ILE A 58 -19.44 -4.49 -0.47
C ILE A 58 -20.16 -3.27 -1.05
N VAL A 59 -20.42 -2.28 -0.21
CA VAL A 59 -21.04 -1.02 -0.61
C VAL A 59 -20.03 0.10 -0.43
N ILE A 60 -19.75 0.85 -1.50
CA ILE A 60 -18.89 2.02 -1.45
C ILE A 60 -19.77 3.26 -1.20
N THR A 61 -19.55 3.95 -0.08
CA THR A 61 -20.20 5.22 0.23
C THR A 61 -19.17 6.34 0.20
N ASN A 62 -19.43 7.37 -0.62
CA ASN A 62 -18.55 8.52 -0.76
C ASN A 62 -18.96 9.62 0.25
N SER A 63 -18.06 9.99 1.16
CA SER A 63 -18.28 11.03 2.18
C SER A 63 -18.51 12.44 1.60
N LYS A 64 -18.21 12.65 0.31
CA LYS A 64 -18.24 13.93 -0.41
C LYS A 64 -17.26 14.99 0.10
N VAL A 65 -16.44 14.67 1.09
CA VAL A 65 -15.34 15.54 1.53
C VAL A 65 -14.23 15.48 0.48
N LYS A 66 -13.78 16.65 0.01
CA LYS A 66 -12.68 16.74 -0.95
C LYS A 66 -11.36 16.83 -0.19
N HIS A 67 -10.46 15.90 -0.45
CA HIS A 67 -9.07 15.95 -0.01
C HIS A 67 -8.17 15.95 -1.25
N SER A 68 -7.13 16.78 -1.25
CA SER A 68 -6.05 16.69 -2.22
C SER A 68 -4.93 15.84 -1.62
N LEU A 69 -4.51 14.78 -2.32
CA LEU A 69 -3.39 13.94 -1.90
C LEU A 69 -2.02 14.59 -2.14
N VAL A 70 -2.00 15.70 -2.88
CA VAL A 70 -0.77 16.49 -3.14
C VAL A 70 -0.43 17.37 -1.93
N ASP A 71 -1.34 17.50 -0.97
CA ASP A 71 -1.11 18.26 0.27
C ASP A 71 -0.24 17.42 1.24
N SER A 72 0.74 18.07 1.86
CA SER A 72 1.92 17.48 2.53
C SER A 72 1.70 16.27 3.43
N ALA A 73 0.51 16.11 4.03
CA ALA A 73 0.22 15.13 5.06
C ALA A 73 0.56 13.69 4.66
N TYR A 74 0.38 13.28 3.39
CA TYR A 74 0.75 11.92 2.97
C TYR A 74 2.27 11.72 3.02
N ASN A 75 3.03 12.65 2.45
CA ASN A 75 4.49 12.62 2.45
C ASN A 75 5.05 12.75 3.87
N ASP A 76 4.41 13.55 4.73
CA ASP A 76 4.79 13.69 6.14
C ASP A 76 4.68 12.34 6.86
N ARG A 77 3.57 11.61 6.68
CA ARG A 77 3.39 10.25 7.24
C ARG A 77 4.41 9.26 6.67
N ARG A 78 4.75 9.37 5.39
CA ARG A 78 5.78 8.54 4.77
C ARG A 78 7.16 8.80 5.40
N GLN A 79 7.48 10.06 5.67
CA GLN A 79 8.73 10.44 6.31
C GLN A 79 8.79 9.95 7.75
N GLU A 80 7.72 10.12 8.53
CA GLU A 80 7.65 9.64 9.92
C GLU A 80 7.89 8.12 10.01
N CYS A 81 7.32 7.32 9.12
CA CYS A 81 7.59 5.88 9.06
C CYS A 81 9.05 5.58 8.69
N THR A 82 9.65 6.38 7.82
CA THR A 82 11.06 6.24 7.42
C THR A 82 12.00 6.54 8.59
N ASP A 83 11.72 7.60 9.33
CA ASP A 83 12.49 8.00 10.51
C ASP A 83 12.36 6.96 11.63
N ALA A 84 11.14 6.47 11.88
CA ALA A 84 10.89 5.41 12.86
C ALA A 84 11.65 4.12 12.51
N LEU A 85 11.64 3.70 11.25
CA LEU A 85 12.39 2.54 10.79
C LEU A 85 13.91 2.74 10.98
N ALA A 86 14.42 3.93 10.67
CA ALA A 86 15.83 4.25 10.88
C ALA A 86 16.23 4.16 12.36
N ALA A 87 15.37 4.66 13.26
CA ALA A 87 15.60 4.56 14.71
C ALA A 87 15.60 3.10 15.19
N LEU A 88 14.61 2.30 14.76
CA LEU A 88 14.48 0.90 15.16
C LEU A 88 15.61 0.02 14.62
N LYS A 89 16.10 0.28 13.40
CA LYS A 89 17.28 -0.39 12.82
C LYS A 89 18.56 -0.25 13.66
N THR A 90 18.62 0.72 14.58
CA THR A 90 19.76 0.83 15.52
C THR A 90 19.73 -0.24 16.62
N LYS A 91 18.61 -0.95 16.78
CA LYS A 91 18.36 -1.94 17.84
C LYS A 91 17.92 -3.30 17.31
N LEU A 92 17.25 -3.34 16.17
CA LEU A 92 16.63 -4.52 15.59
C LEU A 92 17.15 -4.75 14.17
N ASP A 93 17.31 -6.02 13.78
CA ASP A 93 17.69 -6.41 12.42
C ASP A 93 16.44 -6.58 11.54
N ILE A 94 15.87 -5.45 11.13
CA ILE A 94 14.66 -5.38 10.29
C ILE A 94 14.95 -4.58 9.02
N ASN A 95 14.27 -4.91 7.92
CA ASN A 95 14.36 -4.17 6.65
C ASN A 95 13.20 -3.19 6.45
N ALA A 96 12.02 -3.53 6.97
CA ALA A 96 10.82 -2.71 6.97
C ALA A 96 10.09 -2.80 8.33
N LEU A 97 9.22 -1.84 8.63
CA LEU A 97 8.41 -1.88 9.85
C LEU A 97 7.48 -3.11 9.90
N GLY A 98 7.06 -3.63 8.74
CA GLY A 98 6.24 -4.84 8.63
C GLY A 98 6.98 -6.14 8.94
N ASP A 99 8.30 -6.11 9.16
CA ASP A 99 9.05 -7.29 9.60
C ASP A 99 8.83 -7.59 11.09
N LEU A 100 8.31 -6.63 11.86
CA LEU A 100 8.01 -6.78 13.28
C LEU A 100 6.71 -7.56 13.49
N THR A 101 6.76 -8.49 14.44
CA THR A 101 5.55 -9.05 15.04
C THR A 101 4.87 -8.01 15.94
N PRO A 102 3.56 -8.16 16.24
CA PRO A 102 2.88 -7.28 17.19
C PRO A 102 3.60 -7.18 18.54
N ASP A 103 4.10 -8.30 19.08
CA ASP A 103 4.81 -8.36 20.36
C ASP A 103 6.18 -7.67 20.32
N GLU A 104 6.86 -7.64 19.16
CA GLU A 104 8.12 -6.91 18.99
C GLU A 104 7.90 -5.40 18.80
N PHE A 105 6.69 -5.00 18.42
CA PHE A 105 6.32 -3.61 18.20
C PHE A 105 5.84 -2.90 19.48
N GLU A 106 5.16 -3.61 20.39
CA GLU A 106 4.68 -3.10 21.70
C GLU A 106 5.79 -2.91 22.74
#